data_AF-A0A1I2R0B3-F1
#
_entry.id   AF-A0A1I2R0B3-F1
#
_cell.length_a   1.000
_cell.length_b   1.000
_cell.length_c   1.000
_cell.angle_alpha   90.00
_cell.angle_beta   90.00
_cell.angle_gamma   90.00
#
_symmetry.space_group_name_H-M   'P 1'
#
loop_
_entity.id
_entity.type
_entity.pdbx_description
1 polymer ?
#
loop_
_entity_poly.entity_id
_entity_poly.type
_entity_poly.pdbx_seq_one_letter_code
_entity_poly.pdbx_strand_id
1 'polypeptide(L)'
;MYRVGELSRITNVSIRTLHYYDEIGLLKPSRISEAGYRYYTKDDLVKLQQIIVLKKLGFKLCQIKEMTQVTADKAEKAQRWMEIFDMEIEKIREEKRRLELLERSLHVIRHSLELTGDVSNDEILAIIQSIQLNDADSFLSRHFTEEEQEILLRQLPDLTARDEKTEKWIKLLKKIRQTKSEPIDSPVSQRLAEEIMRFIREHLQMEDSLIDKYWEKIKPEDGQPEKVIGLDKETMEYIEQILDWYQKHEEGSKGHGKEIR
;
A
#
# COMPACT_ATOMS: atom_id res chain seq x y z
N MET A 1 40.11 1.52 32.16
CA MET A 1 39.86 2.62 31.20
C MET A 1 40.35 2.17 29.83
N TYR A 2 39.66 2.55 28.76
CA TYR A 2 39.97 2.22 27.38
C TYR A 2 40.58 3.44 26.68
N ARG A 3 41.67 3.25 25.93
CA ARG A 3 42.16 4.28 25.00
C ARG A 3 41.21 4.40 23.81
N VAL A 4 41.22 5.55 23.14
CA VAL A 4 40.36 5.79 21.95
C VAL A 4 40.50 4.70 20.87
N GLY A 5 41.70 4.16 20.64
CA GLY A 5 41.93 3.08 19.68
C GLY A 5 41.44 1.70 20.13
N GLU A 6 41.35 1.45 21.44
CA GLU A 6 40.71 0.23 21.97
C GLU A 6 39.19 0.34 21.86
N LEU A 7 38.64 1.51 22.22
CA LEU A 7 37.22 1.78 22.13
C LEU A 7 36.73 1.69 20.67
N SER A 8 37.51 2.22 19.73
CA SER A 8 37.25 2.14 18.29
C SER A 8 37.17 0.68 17.81
N ARG A 9 38.11 -0.18 18.24
CA ARG A 9 38.12 -1.60 17.88
C ARG A 9 36.95 -2.37 18.47
N ILE A 10 36.60 -2.12 19.73
CA ILE A 10 35.49 -2.81 20.44
C ILE A 10 34.14 -2.46 19.83
N THR A 11 33.94 -1.19 19.46
CA THR A 11 32.62 -0.68 19.01
C THR A 11 32.48 -0.57 17.51
N ASN A 12 33.57 -0.81 16.77
CA ASN A 12 33.68 -0.58 15.32
C ASN A 12 33.33 0.87 14.91
N VAL A 13 33.51 1.83 15.82
CA VAL A 13 33.35 3.27 15.55
C VAL A 13 34.70 3.85 15.24
N SER A 14 34.83 4.61 14.14
CA SER A 14 36.10 5.21 13.77
C SER A 14 36.62 6.18 14.83
N ILE A 15 37.93 6.29 15.00
CA ILE A 15 38.55 7.28 15.90
C ILE A 15 38.08 8.70 15.54
N ARG A 16 37.94 9.01 14.23
CA ARG A 16 37.41 10.28 13.74
C ARG A 16 35.99 10.55 14.26
N THR A 17 35.12 9.54 14.26
CA THR A 17 33.76 9.65 14.80
C THR A 17 33.76 9.86 16.30
N LEU A 18 34.64 9.18 17.05
CA LEU A 18 34.77 9.38 18.50
C LEU A 18 35.26 10.79 18.84
N HIS A 19 36.20 11.35 18.06
CA HIS A 19 36.60 12.75 18.21
C HIS A 19 35.47 13.71 17.88
N TYR A 20 34.71 13.45 16.81
CA TYR A 20 33.55 14.27 16.48
C TYR A 20 32.48 14.23 17.58
N TYR A 21 32.23 13.07 18.20
CA TYR A 21 31.30 12.97 19.34
C TYR A 21 31.78 13.74 20.57
N ASP A 22 33.09 13.81 20.80
CA ASP A 22 33.70 14.65 21.84
C ASP A 22 33.50 16.14 21.51
N GLU A 23 33.81 16.56 20.28
CA GLU A 23 33.67 17.94 19.78
C GLU A 23 32.23 18.48 19.93
N ILE A 24 31.23 17.70 19.54
CA ILE A 24 29.82 18.10 19.68
C ILE A 24 29.27 17.89 21.10
N GLY A 25 30.09 17.36 22.03
CA GLY A 25 29.73 17.10 23.41
C GLY A 25 28.71 15.97 23.62
N LEU A 26 28.63 15.03 22.67
CA LEU A 26 27.77 13.86 22.74
C LEU A 26 28.40 12.72 23.57
N LEU A 27 29.72 12.52 23.42
CA LEU A 27 30.48 11.55 24.23
C LEU A 27 31.85 12.13 24.55
N LYS A 28 32.01 12.62 25.79
CA LYS A 28 33.28 13.15 26.27
C LYS A 28 34.13 12.05 26.91
N PRO A 29 35.46 12.05 26.72
CA PRO A 29 36.35 11.15 27.44
C PRO A 29 36.32 11.47 28.94
N SER A 30 36.28 10.44 29.78
CA SER A 30 36.38 10.59 31.24
C SER A 30 37.72 11.17 31.69
N ARG A 31 38.79 10.99 30.90
CA ARG A 31 40.12 11.56 31.19
C ARG A 31 40.88 11.89 29.91
N ILE A 32 41.58 13.02 29.93
CA ILE A 32 42.59 13.40 28.94
C ILE A 32 43.93 13.45 29.66
N SER A 33 44.96 12.76 29.16
CA SER A 33 46.31 12.83 29.72
C SER A 33 47.01 14.14 29.34
N GLU A 34 48.08 14.50 30.04
CA GLU A 34 48.95 15.64 29.69
C GLU A 34 49.47 15.59 28.24
N ALA A 35 49.77 14.40 27.72
CA ALA A 35 50.17 14.18 26.33
C ALA A 35 49.00 14.18 25.32
N GLY A 36 47.78 14.55 25.72
CA GLY A 36 46.59 14.67 24.87
C GLY A 36 45.82 13.36 24.57
N TYR A 37 46.25 12.21 25.11
CA TYR A 37 45.51 10.94 24.93
C TYR A 37 44.17 10.92 25.67
N ARG A 38 43.13 10.46 24.96
CA ARG A 38 41.76 10.30 25.48
C ARG A 38 41.54 8.90 26.08
N TYR A 39 40.93 8.87 27.25
CA TYR A 39 40.58 7.66 28.00
C TYR A 39 39.09 7.63 28.37
N TYR A 40 38.48 6.47 28.17
CA TYR A 40 37.06 6.24 28.39
C TYR A 40 36.85 5.16 29.46
N THR A 41 35.82 5.32 30.29
CA THR A 41 35.43 4.33 31.31
C THR A 41 34.51 3.27 30.73
N LYS A 42 34.11 2.29 31.56
CA LYS A 42 33.08 1.32 31.18
C LYS A 42 31.72 2.00 30.99
N ASP A 43 31.42 3.04 31.75
CA ASP A 43 30.17 3.80 31.61
C ASP A 43 30.14 4.59 30.30
N ASP A 44 31.28 5.14 29.88
CA ASP A 44 31.40 5.78 28.57
C ASP A 44 31.17 4.79 27.42
N LEU A 45 31.62 3.54 27.58
CA LEU A 45 31.34 2.48 26.62
C LEU A 45 29.83 2.16 26.55
N VAL A 46 29.14 2.10 27.68
CA VAL A 46 27.69 1.90 27.72
C VAL A 46 26.95 3.07 27.02
N LYS A 47 27.37 4.31 27.30
CA LYS A 47 26.83 5.50 26.60
C LYS A 47 27.08 5.43 25.09
N LEU A 48 28.28 5.04 24.68
CA LEU A 48 28.61 4.87 23.26
C LEU A 48 27.73 3.80 22.60
N GLN A 49 27.50 2.66 23.27
CA GLN A 49 26.60 1.62 22.77
C GLN A 49 25.16 2.15 22.60
N GLN A 50 24.65 2.93 23.55
CA GLN A 50 23.34 3.59 23.42
C GLN A 50 23.29 4.52 22.22
N ILE A 51 24.32 5.36 22.03
CA ILE A 51 24.43 6.26 20.87
C ILE A 51 24.42 5.45 19.56
N ILE A 52 25.16 4.34 19.48
CA ILE A 52 25.21 3.50 18.28
C ILE A 52 23.85 2.89 17.96
N VAL A 53 23.14 2.36 18.96
CA VAL A 53 21.80 1.77 18.76
C VAL A 53 20.83 2.84 18.25
N LEU A 54 20.79 4.02 18.88
CA LEU A 54 19.92 5.11 18.45
C LEU A 54 20.28 5.61 17.04
N LYS A 55 21.57 5.68 16.70
CA LYS A 55 22.00 6.01 15.31
C LYS A 55 21.54 4.97 14.29
N LYS A 56 21.58 3.68 14.64
CA LYS A 56 21.07 2.60 13.77
C LYS A 56 19.55 2.66 13.60
N LEU A 57 18.83 3.15 14.61
CA LEU A 57 17.38 3.37 14.56
C LEU A 57 16.98 4.65 13.79
N GLY A 58 17.94 5.39 13.23
CA GLY A 58 17.67 6.56 12.38
C GLY A 58 17.73 7.92 13.09
N PHE A 59 17.94 7.95 14.41
CA PHE A 59 17.98 9.21 15.15
C PHE A 59 19.14 10.12 14.71
N LYS A 60 18.87 11.43 14.68
CA LYS A 60 19.88 12.46 14.45
C LYS A 60 20.73 12.67 15.71
N LEU A 61 21.99 13.07 15.54
CA LEU A 61 22.92 13.25 16.68
C LEU A 61 22.43 14.31 17.67
N CYS A 62 21.70 15.33 17.22
CA CYS A 62 21.06 16.33 18.08
C CYS A 62 20.00 15.69 19.00
N GLN A 63 19.11 14.86 18.45
CA GLN A 63 18.08 14.15 19.24
C GLN A 63 18.72 13.22 20.28
N ILE A 64 19.76 12.47 19.88
CA ILE A 64 20.49 11.59 20.79
C ILE A 64 21.15 12.39 21.92
N LYS A 65 21.73 13.55 21.60
CA LYS A 65 22.32 14.45 22.59
C LYS A 65 21.26 14.94 23.58
N GLU A 66 20.10 15.39 23.10
CA GLU A 66 18.98 15.79 23.96
C GLU A 66 18.57 14.64 24.89
N MET A 67 18.33 13.44 24.35
CA MET A 67 17.95 12.26 25.12
C MET A 67 18.97 11.85 26.19
N THR A 68 20.27 12.02 25.90
CA THR A 68 21.36 11.59 26.79
C THR A 68 21.75 12.63 27.83
N GLN A 69 21.38 13.90 27.63
CA GLN A 69 21.66 15.01 28.54
C GLN A 69 20.50 15.33 29.51
N VAL A 70 19.35 14.67 29.36
CA VAL A 70 18.18 14.86 30.23
C VAL A 70 18.42 14.32 31.64
N THR A 71 18.22 15.23 32.60
CA THR A 71 18.06 15.21 34.07
C THR A 71 18.45 13.96 34.90
N ALA A 72 18.79 14.20 36.17
CA ALA A 72 19.17 13.15 37.13
C ALA A 72 18.01 12.22 37.52
N ASP A 73 16.76 12.62 37.28
CA ASP A 73 15.58 11.81 37.58
C ASP A 73 15.35 10.76 36.49
N LYS A 74 15.39 9.49 36.90
CA LYS A 74 15.16 8.34 36.02
C LYS A 74 13.75 8.34 35.43
N ALA A 75 12.75 8.80 36.19
CA ALA A 75 11.36 8.81 35.73
C ALA A 75 11.15 9.84 34.61
N GLU A 76 11.64 11.07 34.82
CA GLU A 76 11.57 12.14 33.82
C GLU A 76 12.34 11.77 32.54
N LYS A 77 13.53 11.15 32.69
CA LYS A 77 14.31 10.67 31.55
C LYS A 77 13.56 9.59 30.76
N ALA A 78 12.95 8.62 31.43
CA ALA A 78 12.17 7.58 30.76
C ALA A 78 10.97 8.16 30.01
N GLN A 79 10.27 9.13 30.60
CA GLN A 79 9.14 9.80 29.98
C GLN A 79 9.54 10.50 28.67
N ARG A 80 10.62 11.30 28.67
CA ARG A 80 11.09 11.96 27.45
C ARG A 80 11.55 10.96 26.38
N TRP A 81 12.12 9.82 26.78
CA TRP A 81 12.49 8.77 25.83
C TRP A 81 11.26 8.16 25.17
N MET A 82 10.20 7.88 25.95
CA MET A 82 8.93 7.40 25.39
C MET A 82 8.35 8.39 24.39
N GLU A 83 8.28 9.68 24.74
CA GLU A 83 7.77 10.73 23.83
C GLU A 83 8.54 10.79 22.51
N ILE A 84 9.88 10.75 22.57
CA ILE A 84 10.72 10.79 21.37
C ILE A 84 10.57 9.51 20.53
N PHE A 85 10.45 8.35 21.18
CA PHE A 85 10.21 7.10 20.47
C PHE A 85 8.83 7.05 19.82
N ASP A 86 7.78 7.49 20.52
CA ASP A 86 6.42 7.54 19.98
C ASP A 86 6.33 8.48 18.78
N MET A 87 6.97 9.66 18.87
CA MET A 87 7.08 10.58 17.73
C MET A 87 7.79 9.95 16.52
N GLU A 88 8.87 9.20 16.74
CA GLU A 88 9.62 8.59 15.64
C GLU A 88 8.88 7.37 15.05
N ILE A 89 8.20 6.59 15.89
CA ILE A 89 7.30 5.51 15.45
C ILE A 89 6.21 6.09 14.55
N GLU A 90 5.62 7.23 14.92
CA GLU A 90 4.54 7.83 14.14
C GLU A 90 5.03 8.36 12.78
N LYS A 91 6.22 8.99 12.73
CA LYS A 91 6.85 9.34 11.44
C LYS A 91 7.10 8.13 10.56
N ILE A 92 7.58 7.02 11.13
CA ILE A 92 7.79 5.78 10.39
C ILE A 92 6.47 5.26 9.82
N ARG A 93 5.38 5.31 10.60
CA ARG A 93 4.05 4.92 10.13
C ARG A 93 3.54 5.82 9.02
N GLU A 94 3.76 7.12 9.11
CA GLU A 94 3.38 8.06 8.06
C GLU A 94 4.18 7.82 6.76
N GLU A 95 5.49 7.60 6.87
CA GLU A 95 6.32 7.27 5.72
C GLU A 95 5.94 5.93 5.09
N LYS A 96 5.58 4.92 5.90
CA LYS A 96 5.05 3.65 5.39
C LYS A 96 3.76 3.85 4.61
N ARG A 97 2.78 4.58 5.17
CA ARG A 97 1.53 4.91 4.47
C ARG A 97 1.79 5.61 3.14
N ARG A 98 2.74 6.56 3.11
CA ARG A 98 3.15 7.26 1.90
C ARG A 98 3.78 6.32 0.87
N LEU A 99 4.66 5.41 1.30
CA LEU A 99 5.30 4.41 0.41
C LEU A 99 4.29 3.41 -0.15
N GLU A 100 3.35 2.94 0.68
CA GLU A 100 2.25 2.05 0.25
C GLU A 100 1.40 2.74 -0.81
N LEU A 101 1.06 4.01 -0.62
CA LEU A 101 0.29 4.80 -1.58
C LEU A 101 1.03 5.01 -2.92
N LEU A 102 2.34 5.26 -2.87
CA LEU A 102 3.16 5.33 -4.08
C LEU A 102 3.22 3.98 -4.80
N GLU A 103 3.38 2.88 -4.07
CA GLU A 103 3.37 1.54 -4.65
C GLU A 103 2.03 1.24 -5.34
N ARG A 104 0.91 1.53 -4.67
CA ARG A 104 -0.44 1.38 -5.24
C ARG A 104 -0.60 2.19 -6.52
N SER A 105 -0.14 3.44 -6.51
CA SER A 105 -0.19 4.34 -7.67
C SER A 105 0.58 3.78 -8.87
N LEU A 106 1.77 3.22 -8.64
CA LEU A 106 2.57 2.59 -9.69
C LEU A 106 1.89 1.35 -10.28
N HIS A 107 1.20 0.56 -9.45
CA HIS A 107 0.43 -0.59 -9.93
C HIS A 107 -0.75 -0.17 -10.81
N VAL A 108 -1.48 0.87 -10.41
CA VAL A 108 -2.57 1.45 -11.21
C VAL A 108 -2.08 1.91 -12.58
N ILE A 109 -1.00 2.69 -12.62
CA ILE A 109 -0.41 3.17 -13.88
C ILE A 109 -0.02 2.01 -14.79
N ARG A 110 0.65 1.01 -14.22
CA ARG A 110 1.08 -0.19 -14.97
C ARG A 110 -0.11 -0.93 -15.58
N HIS A 111 -1.20 -1.09 -14.85
CA HIS A 111 -2.37 -1.80 -15.34
C HIS A 111 -3.18 -0.99 -16.34
N SER A 112 -3.25 0.34 -16.17
CA SER A 112 -3.80 1.22 -17.20
C SER A 112 -3.02 1.03 -18.51
N LEU A 113 -1.69 1.11 -18.48
CA LEU A 113 -0.85 0.85 -19.65
C LEU A 113 -1.07 -0.54 -20.28
N GLU A 114 -1.30 -1.56 -19.46
CA GLU A 114 -1.56 -2.92 -19.95
C GLU A 114 -2.94 -3.07 -20.64
N LEU A 115 -3.93 -2.30 -20.17
CA LEU A 115 -5.30 -2.33 -20.63
C LEU A 115 -5.55 -1.39 -21.81
N THR A 116 -5.16 -0.13 -21.70
CA THR A 116 -5.45 0.96 -22.65
C THR A 116 -4.28 1.27 -23.58
N GLY A 117 -3.05 0.92 -23.18
CA GLY A 117 -1.84 1.29 -23.92
C GLY A 117 -1.40 2.75 -23.70
N ASP A 118 -2.09 3.50 -22.85
CA ASP A 118 -1.79 4.90 -22.52
C ASP A 118 -2.14 5.17 -21.04
N VAL A 119 -1.80 6.34 -20.52
CA VAL A 119 -2.23 6.80 -19.19
C VAL A 119 -2.94 8.12 -19.37
N SER A 120 -4.24 8.17 -19.02
CA SER A 120 -5.00 9.40 -19.18
C SER A 120 -4.55 10.49 -18.20
N ASN A 121 -4.71 11.77 -18.57
CA ASN A 121 -4.41 12.88 -17.67
C ASN A 121 -5.27 12.85 -16.40
N ASP A 122 -6.50 12.32 -16.49
CA ASP A 122 -7.41 12.18 -15.35
C ASP A 122 -6.92 11.10 -14.37
N GLU A 123 -6.34 10.00 -14.86
CA GLU A 123 -5.66 9.00 -14.01
C GLU A 123 -4.43 9.58 -13.32
N ILE A 124 -3.62 10.37 -14.03
CA ILE A 124 -2.46 11.06 -13.45
C ILE A 124 -2.91 12.03 -12.35
N LEU A 125 -3.98 12.79 -12.60
CA LEU A 125 -4.55 13.72 -11.61
C LEU A 125 -5.14 12.98 -10.41
N ALA A 126 -5.84 11.86 -10.61
CA ALA A 126 -6.38 11.05 -9.53
C ALA A 126 -5.27 10.46 -8.64
N ILE A 127 -4.13 10.08 -9.22
CA ILE A 127 -2.94 9.63 -8.49
C ILE A 127 -2.30 10.78 -7.70
N ILE A 128 -2.16 11.96 -8.31
CA ILE A 128 -1.62 13.14 -7.63
C ILE A 128 -2.52 13.52 -6.44
N GLN A 129 -3.85 13.45 -6.61
CA GLN A 129 -4.81 13.75 -5.56
C GLN A 129 -4.83 12.69 -4.47
N SER A 130 -4.74 11.40 -4.81
CA SER A 130 -4.67 10.33 -3.81
C SER A 130 -3.40 10.43 -2.97
N ILE A 131 -2.26 10.80 -3.56
CA ILE A 131 -1.00 11.11 -2.85
C ILE A 131 -1.15 12.27 -1.84
N GLN A 132 -2.11 13.18 -2.07
CA GLN A 132 -2.30 14.40 -1.27
C GLN A 132 -3.42 14.31 -0.24
N LEU A 133 -4.28 13.29 -0.28
CA LEU A 133 -5.49 13.20 0.56
C LEU A 133 -5.42 12.04 1.57
N ASN A 134 -5.91 12.30 2.78
CA ASN A 134 -6.22 11.26 3.76
C ASN A 134 -7.47 10.49 3.31
N ASP A 135 -7.43 9.16 3.40
CA ASP A 135 -8.44 8.15 2.97
C ASP A 135 -9.91 8.35 3.41
N ALA A 136 -10.22 9.41 4.16
CA ALA A 136 -11.50 9.61 4.84
C ALA A 136 -12.69 9.92 3.94
N ASP A 137 -12.50 10.13 2.63
CA ASP A 137 -13.55 10.57 1.70
C ASP A 137 -13.59 9.76 0.39
N SER A 138 -13.36 8.45 0.51
CA SER A 138 -13.35 7.51 -0.62
C SER A 138 -14.77 7.26 -1.17
N PHE A 139 -14.89 6.89 -2.46
CA PHE A 139 -16.17 6.55 -3.11
C PHE A 139 -16.98 5.50 -2.32
N LEU A 140 -16.27 4.56 -1.68
CA LEU A 140 -16.89 3.48 -0.90
C LEU A 140 -17.58 4.01 0.36
N SER A 141 -17.01 4.98 1.07
CA SER A 141 -17.60 5.53 2.29
C SER A 141 -18.87 6.34 2.05
N ARG A 142 -19.07 6.87 0.84
CA ARG A 142 -20.26 7.66 0.48
C ARG A 142 -21.46 6.82 0.03
N HIS A 143 -21.24 5.58 -0.40
CA HIS A 143 -22.27 4.76 -1.05
C HIS A 143 -22.52 3.40 -0.38
N PHE A 144 -21.66 2.98 0.55
CA PHE A 144 -21.71 1.65 1.16
C PHE A 144 -21.58 1.74 2.69
N THR A 145 -22.23 0.82 3.42
CA THR A 145 -22.07 0.69 4.87
C THR A 145 -20.67 0.14 5.21
N GLU A 146 -20.21 0.30 6.46
CA GLU A 146 -18.89 -0.22 6.86
C GLU A 146 -18.75 -1.74 6.59
N GLU A 147 -19.81 -2.51 6.84
CA GLU A 147 -19.88 -3.94 6.57
C GLU A 147 -19.77 -4.26 5.07
N GLU A 148 -20.52 -3.53 4.23
CA GLU A 148 -20.44 -3.68 2.77
C GLU A 148 -19.06 -3.28 2.24
N GLN A 149 -18.46 -2.22 2.79
CA GLN A 149 -17.11 -1.78 2.41
C GLN A 149 -16.06 -2.85 2.70
N GLU A 150 -16.12 -3.49 3.86
CA GLU A 150 -15.19 -4.58 4.22
C GLU A 150 -15.31 -5.75 3.23
N ILE A 151 -16.54 -6.13 2.87
CA ILE A 151 -16.79 -7.19 1.88
C ILE A 151 -16.25 -6.78 0.51
N LEU A 152 -16.52 -5.57 0.04
CA LEU A 152 -16.04 -5.08 -1.26
C LEU A 152 -14.52 -5.00 -1.31
N LEU A 153 -13.86 -4.47 -0.28
CA LEU A 153 -12.39 -4.39 -0.21
C LEU A 153 -11.72 -5.77 -0.19
N ARG A 154 -12.37 -6.77 0.41
CA ARG A 154 -11.86 -8.13 0.47
C ARG A 154 -12.12 -8.93 -0.81
N GLN A 155 -13.27 -8.69 -1.44
CA GLN A 155 -13.79 -9.53 -2.52
C GLN A 155 -13.66 -8.90 -3.89
N LEU A 156 -13.41 -7.61 -4.06
CA LEU A 156 -13.14 -7.05 -5.40
C LEU A 156 -11.67 -7.27 -5.79
N PRO A 157 -11.37 -7.44 -7.09
CA PRO A 157 -10.01 -7.36 -7.59
C PRO A 157 -9.43 -5.97 -7.32
N ASP A 158 -8.30 -5.91 -6.64
CA ASP A 158 -7.61 -4.65 -6.33
C ASP A 158 -6.56 -4.38 -7.40
N LEU A 159 -6.83 -3.42 -8.30
CA LEU A 159 -5.89 -2.98 -9.34
C LEU A 159 -4.60 -2.37 -8.76
N THR A 160 -4.49 -2.20 -7.45
CA THR A 160 -3.24 -1.83 -6.78
C THR A 160 -2.45 -3.03 -6.27
N ALA A 161 -3.05 -4.23 -6.26
CA ALA A 161 -2.46 -5.46 -5.75
C ALA A 161 -1.82 -6.32 -6.86
N ARG A 162 -0.87 -7.17 -6.47
CA ARG A 162 -0.25 -8.21 -7.30
C ARG A 162 -0.69 -9.60 -6.84
N ASP A 163 -1.98 -9.88 -6.94
CA ASP A 163 -2.54 -11.19 -6.63
C ASP A 163 -3.07 -11.89 -7.89
N GLU A 164 -3.21 -13.21 -7.82
CA GLU A 164 -3.65 -14.04 -8.94
C GLU A 164 -5.05 -13.64 -9.43
N LYS A 165 -5.91 -13.18 -8.51
CA LYS A 165 -7.26 -12.73 -8.79
C LYS A 165 -7.26 -11.47 -9.67
N THR A 166 -6.46 -10.47 -9.31
CA THR A 166 -6.35 -9.23 -10.09
C THR A 166 -5.73 -9.51 -11.46
N GLU A 167 -4.72 -10.37 -11.56
CA GLU A 167 -4.17 -10.75 -12.87
C GLU A 167 -5.18 -11.46 -13.78
N LYS A 168 -5.99 -12.36 -13.22
CA LYS A 168 -7.09 -13.02 -13.96
C LYS A 168 -8.13 -12.00 -14.41
N TRP A 169 -8.50 -11.08 -13.53
CA TRP A 169 -9.46 -10.01 -13.85
C TRP A 169 -8.96 -9.11 -14.98
N ILE A 170 -7.70 -8.67 -14.94
CA ILE A 170 -7.10 -7.82 -15.98
C ILE A 170 -7.06 -8.52 -17.33
N LYS A 171 -6.70 -9.81 -17.36
CA LYS A 171 -6.74 -10.61 -18.59
C LYS A 171 -8.16 -10.73 -19.15
N LEU A 172 -9.15 -10.93 -18.26
CA LEU A 172 -10.56 -10.99 -18.63
C LEU A 172 -11.05 -9.65 -19.19
N LEU A 173 -10.79 -8.54 -18.49
CA LEU A 173 -11.11 -7.18 -18.97
C LEU A 173 -10.51 -6.89 -20.34
N LYS A 174 -9.24 -7.24 -20.55
CA LYS A 174 -8.57 -7.09 -21.85
C LYS A 174 -9.30 -7.86 -22.95
N LYS A 175 -9.74 -9.08 -22.67
CA LYS A 175 -10.52 -9.90 -23.61
C LYS A 175 -11.89 -9.29 -23.88
N ILE A 176 -12.57 -8.77 -22.87
CA ILE A 176 -13.86 -8.08 -23.03
C ILE A 176 -13.71 -6.91 -24.01
N ARG A 177 -12.73 -6.04 -23.77
CA ARG A 177 -12.48 -4.87 -24.62
C ARG A 177 -12.11 -5.22 -26.07
N GLN A 178 -11.43 -6.35 -26.29
CA GLN A 178 -11.12 -6.85 -27.63
C GLN A 178 -12.33 -7.47 -28.33
N THR A 179 -13.29 -8.01 -27.57
CA THR A 179 -14.47 -8.70 -28.10
C THR A 179 -15.66 -7.76 -28.27
N LYS A 180 -15.61 -6.53 -27.76
CA LYS A 180 -16.75 -5.59 -27.76
C LYS A 180 -17.34 -5.27 -29.14
N SER A 181 -16.62 -5.54 -30.22
CA SER A 181 -17.09 -5.38 -31.60
C SER A 181 -17.87 -6.58 -32.15
N GLU A 182 -17.87 -7.71 -31.45
CA GLU A 182 -18.56 -8.94 -31.87
C GLU A 182 -20.05 -8.88 -31.51
N PRO A 183 -20.93 -9.54 -32.31
CA PRO A 183 -22.35 -9.66 -31.97
C PRO A 183 -22.57 -10.35 -30.62
N ILE A 184 -23.58 -9.92 -29.87
CA ILE A 184 -23.87 -10.42 -28.52
C ILE A 184 -24.20 -11.92 -28.48
N ASP A 185 -24.76 -12.47 -29.56
CA ASP A 185 -25.14 -13.88 -29.73
C ASP A 185 -24.01 -14.74 -30.34
N SER A 186 -22.85 -14.15 -30.64
CA SER A 186 -21.74 -14.88 -31.23
C SER A 186 -21.16 -15.93 -30.26
N PRO A 187 -20.61 -17.06 -30.77
CA PRO A 187 -19.95 -18.05 -29.91
C PRO A 187 -18.79 -17.48 -29.08
N VAL A 188 -18.17 -16.38 -29.54
CA VAL A 188 -17.08 -15.72 -28.82
C VAL A 188 -17.62 -14.94 -27.63
N SER A 189 -18.70 -14.17 -27.84
CA SER A 189 -19.41 -13.42 -26.80
C SER A 189 -20.02 -14.32 -25.74
N GLN A 190 -20.53 -15.49 -26.14
CA GLN A 190 -21.10 -16.47 -25.21
C GLN A 190 -20.05 -17.17 -24.34
N ARG A 191 -18.88 -17.51 -24.91
CA ARG A 191 -17.75 -18.01 -24.09
C ARG A 191 -17.25 -16.94 -23.13
N LEU A 192 -17.26 -15.68 -23.55
CA LEU A 192 -16.87 -14.56 -22.70
C LEU A 192 -17.85 -14.38 -21.52
N ALA A 193 -19.15 -14.44 -21.77
CA ALA A 193 -20.18 -14.42 -20.73
C ALA A 193 -20.00 -15.55 -19.72
N GLU A 194 -19.73 -16.78 -20.19
CA GLU A 194 -19.45 -17.93 -19.32
C GLU A 194 -18.20 -17.68 -18.44
N GLU A 195 -17.12 -17.16 -19.03
CA GLU A 195 -15.89 -16.83 -18.29
C GLU A 195 -16.11 -15.76 -17.24
N ILE A 196 -16.90 -14.71 -17.54
CA ILE A 196 -17.28 -13.68 -16.56
C ILE A 196 -18.10 -14.29 -15.43
N MET A 197 -19.14 -15.05 -15.73
CA MET A 197 -19.98 -15.70 -14.72
C MET A 197 -19.20 -16.69 -13.86
N ARG A 198 -18.20 -17.37 -14.44
CA ARG A 198 -17.30 -18.25 -13.70
C ARG A 198 -16.40 -17.45 -12.77
N PHE A 199 -15.81 -16.36 -13.25
CA PHE A 199 -14.98 -15.47 -12.43
C PHE A 199 -15.78 -14.90 -11.25
N ILE A 200 -17.00 -14.41 -11.49
CA ILE A 200 -17.90 -13.91 -10.44
C ILE A 200 -18.14 -15.01 -9.40
N ARG A 201 -18.55 -16.21 -9.81
CA ARG A 201 -18.83 -17.32 -8.88
C ARG A 201 -17.62 -17.82 -8.10
N GLU A 202 -16.46 -17.91 -8.74
CA GLU A 202 -15.24 -18.45 -8.12
C GLU A 202 -14.54 -17.43 -7.21
N HIS A 203 -14.63 -16.14 -7.54
CA HIS A 203 -13.82 -15.10 -6.91
C HIS A 203 -14.60 -14.01 -6.18
N LEU A 204 -15.88 -13.76 -6.50
CA LEU A 204 -16.74 -12.78 -5.84
C LEU A 204 -17.74 -13.50 -4.93
N GLN A 205 -17.31 -13.88 -3.73
CA GLN A 205 -18.18 -14.52 -2.73
C GLN A 205 -18.99 -13.47 -1.95
N MET A 206 -19.81 -12.70 -2.66
CA MET A 206 -20.70 -11.67 -2.10
C MET A 206 -22.13 -11.91 -2.57
N GLU A 207 -23.11 -11.34 -1.85
CA GLU A 207 -24.51 -11.45 -2.26
C GLU A 207 -24.76 -10.73 -3.59
N ASP A 208 -25.60 -11.31 -4.44
CA ASP A 208 -25.97 -10.73 -5.76
C ASP A 208 -26.49 -9.29 -5.61
N SER A 209 -27.24 -9.01 -4.53
CA SER A 209 -27.75 -7.66 -4.20
C SER A 209 -26.63 -6.61 -4.03
N LEU A 210 -25.48 -7.01 -3.48
CA LEU A 210 -24.31 -6.14 -3.30
C LEU A 210 -23.51 -5.99 -4.60
N ILE A 211 -23.44 -7.05 -5.42
CA ILE A 211 -22.85 -6.99 -6.77
C ILE A 211 -23.62 -5.98 -7.62
N ASP A 212 -24.95 -6.10 -7.67
CA ASP A 212 -25.82 -5.22 -8.44
C ASP A 212 -25.70 -3.77 -7.98
N LYS A 213 -25.72 -3.55 -6.65
CA LYS A 213 -25.53 -2.23 -6.06
C LYS A 213 -24.17 -1.63 -6.46
N TYR A 214 -23.10 -2.42 -6.42
CA TYR A 214 -21.78 -1.96 -6.81
C TYR A 214 -21.72 -1.61 -8.29
N TRP A 215 -22.23 -2.50 -9.15
CA TRP A 215 -22.28 -2.35 -10.60
C TRP A 215 -23.01 -1.07 -11.04
N GLU A 216 -24.19 -0.80 -10.46
CA GLU A 216 -24.97 0.43 -10.67
C GLU A 216 -24.19 1.69 -10.30
N LYS A 217 -23.42 1.66 -9.20
CA LYS A 217 -22.71 2.85 -8.70
C LYS A 217 -21.45 3.17 -9.50
N ILE A 218 -20.77 2.17 -10.05
CA ILE A 218 -19.57 2.37 -10.87
C ILE A 218 -19.89 2.77 -12.32
N LYS A 219 -21.14 2.62 -12.76
CA LYS A 219 -21.58 3.05 -14.10
C LYS A 219 -21.32 4.54 -14.33
N PRO A 220 -20.50 4.89 -15.35
CA PRO A 220 -20.32 6.28 -15.73
C PRO A 220 -21.53 6.77 -16.53
N GLU A 221 -21.89 8.03 -16.34
CA GLU A 221 -22.88 8.72 -17.19
C GLU A 221 -22.25 9.12 -18.53
N ASP A 222 -23.07 9.52 -19.51
CA ASP A 222 -22.58 9.94 -20.82
C ASP A 222 -21.57 11.09 -20.71
N GLY A 223 -20.36 10.85 -21.22
CA GLY A 223 -19.26 11.81 -21.20
C GLY A 223 -18.54 11.94 -19.85
N GLN A 224 -18.88 11.13 -18.84
CA GLN A 224 -18.09 11.03 -17.61
C GLN A 224 -16.96 10.02 -17.75
N PRO A 225 -15.82 10.24 -17.07
CA PRO A 225 -14.72 9.27 -17.03
C PRO A 225 -15.15 7.98 -16.32
N GLU A 226 -14.53 6.87 -16.70
CA GLU A 226 -14.74 5.59 -16.03
C GLU A 226 -14.32 5.66 -14.54
N LYS A 227 -15.19 5.17 -13.65
CA LYS A 227 -14.91 5.15 -12.20
C LYS A 227 -13.98 4.00 -11.80
N VAL A 228 -13.93 2.96 -12.64
CA VAL A 228 -13.06 1.79 -12.51
C VAL A 228 -12.35 1.60 -13.85
N ILE A 229 -11.03 1.43 -13.80
CA ILE A 229 -10.19 1.35 -15.01
C ILE A 229 -10.62 0.17 -15.88
N GLY A 230 -10.82 0.43 -17.17
CA GLY A 230 -11.23 -0.54 -18.18
C GLY A 230 -12.72 -0.88 -18.18
N LEU A 231 -13.54 -0.15 -17.41
CA LEU A 231 -15.01 -0.29 -17.36
C LEU A 231 -15.69 1.02 -17.80
N ASP A 232 -15.37 1.45 -19.02
CA ASP A 232 -16.10 2.50 -19.71
C ASP A 232 -17.57 2.11 -19.97
N LYS A 233 -18.41 3.11 -20.31
CA LYS A 233 -19.84 2.91 -20.54
C LYS A 233 -20.12 1.81 -21.59
N GLU A 234 -19.44 1.85 -22.72
CA GLU A 234 -19.61 0.88 -23.81
C GLU A 234 -19.27 -0.55 -23.35
N THR A 235 -18.18 -0.70 -22.60
CA THR A 235 -17.71 -1.99 -22.08
C THR A 235 -18.72 -2.57 -21.10
N MET A 236 -19.26 -1.74 -20.21
CA MET A 236 -20.25 -2.19 -19.23
C MET A 236 -21.59 -2.54 -19.88
N GLU A 237 -22.07 -1.75 -20.84
CA GLU A 237 -23.27 -2.07 -21.62
C GLU A 237 -23.11 -3.37 -22.40
N TYR A 238 -21.93 -3.61 -22.97
CA TYR A 238 -21.63 -4.85 -23.66
C TYR A 238 -21.66 -6.05 -22.72
N ILE A 239 -21.05 -5.94 -21.53
CA ILE A 239 -21.09 -6.98 -20.48
C ILE A 239 -22.53 -7.28 -20.07
N GLU A 240 -23.35 -6.26 -19.80
CA GLU A 240 -24.76 -6.42 -19.45
C GLU A 240 -25.53 -7.20 -20.52
N GLN A 241 -25.34 -6.85 -21.80
CA GLN A 241 -26.05 -7.50 -22.91
C GLN A 241 -25.67 -8.98 -23.09
N ILE A 242 -24.38 -9.31 -23.01
CA ILE A 242 -23.93 -10.71 -23.18
C ILE A 242 -24.36 -11.58 -21.98
N LEU A 243 -24.37 -11.03 -20.77
CA LEU A 243 -24.80 -11.74 -19.57
C LEU A 243 -26.31 -11.97 -19.55
N ASP A 244 -27.12 -10.96 -19.91
CA ASP A 244 -28.57 -11.09 -20.03
C ASP A 244 -28.95 -12.14 -21.08
N TRP A 245 -28.28 -12.13 -22.24
CA TRP A 245 -28.48 -13.16 -23.25
C TRP A 245 -28.11 -14.55 -22.73
N TYR A 246 -26.95 -14.68 -22.09
CA TYR A 246 -26.44 -15.94 -21.55
C TYR A 246 -27.42 -16.54 -20.53
N GLN A 247 -27.88 -15.74 -19.56
CA GLN A 247 -28.83 -16.20 -18.54
C GLN A 247 -30.15 -16.68 -19.15
N LYS A 248 -30.73 -15.92 -20.10
CA LYS A 248 -31.97 -16.29 -20.80
C LYS A 248 -31.86 -17.61 -21.58
N HIS A 249 -30.69 -17.92 -22.12
CA HIS A 249 -30.48 -19.12 -22.96
C HIS A 249 -29.91 -20.33 -22.19
N GLU A 250 -29.26 -20.11 -21.03
CA GLU A 250 -28.83 -21.21 -20.14
C GLU A 250 -30.01 -21.81 -19.37
N GLU A 251 -31.00 -20.99 -18.97
CA GLU A 251 -32.27 -21.47 -18.38
C GLU A 251 -33.10 -22.29 -19.38
N GLY A 252 -33.10 -21.90 -20.67
CA GLY A 252 -33.75 -22.64 -21.74
C GLY A 252 -33.12 -24.02 -22.02
N SER A 253 -31.80 -24.15 -21.86
CA SER A 253 -31.08 -25.41 -22.13
C SER A 253 -31.19 -26.43 -20.98
N LYS A 254 -31.50 -26.00 -19.75
CA LYS A 254 -31.76 -26.92 -18.61
C LYS A 254 -33.21 -27.44 -18.57
N GLY A 255 -34.14 -26.82 -19.31
CA GLY A 255 -35.56 -27.19 -19.36
C GLY A 255 -35.96 -28.32 -20.32
N HIS A 256 -35.11 -28.70 -21.28
CA HIS A 256 -35.45 -29.71 -22.32
C HIS A 256 -34.88 -31.12 -22.07
N GLY A 257 -34.39 -31.41 -20.86
CA GLY A 257 -33.76 -32.69 -20.49
C GLY A 257 -34.59 -33.63 -19.61
N LYS A 258 -35.86 -33.36 -19.36
CA LYS A 258 -36.75 -34.22 -18.54
C LYS A 258 -38.10 -34.46 -19.21
N GLU A 259 -38.07 -35.12 -20.35
CA GLU A 259 -39.17 -35.98 -20.80
C GLU A 259 -38.60 -36.88 -21.90
N ILE A 260 -38.29 -38.13 -21.53
CA ILE A 260 -38.35 -39.38 -22.32
C ILE A 260 -37.75 -40.46 -21.40
N ARG A 261 -38.61 -41.06 -20.57
CA ARG A 261 -38.84 -42.51 -20.42
C ARG A 261 -39.72 -42.79 -19.21
#